data_AF-A0A9Q0ICH1-F1
#
_entry.id   AF-A0A9Q0ICH1-F1
#
_cell.length_a   1.000
_cell.length_b   1.000
_cell.length_c   1.000
_cell.angle_alpha   90.00
_cell.angle_beta   90.00
_cell.angle_gamma   90.00
#
_symmetry.space_group_name_H-M   'P 1'
#
loop_
_entity.id
_entity.type
_entity.pdbx_description
1 polymer ?
#
loop_
_entity_poly.entity_id
_entity_poly.type
_entity_poly.pdbx_seq_one_letter_code
_entity_poly.pdbx_strand_id
1 'polypeptide(L)'
;MLWFVLRVLVLLTGLAVSRGAMDECTDDAGRPQRCMPEFVNAAFNVTVAATNTCGAPPEEYCVQTGATGVTKSCHICDGRDPRQHHGPAYLTDYNTQQDTTWWQSQTMLAGIQYPNTINLTLHLGESPLRLD
;
A
#
# COMPACT_ATOMS: atom_id res chain seq x y z
N MET A 1 24.64 48.76 21.43
CA MET A 1 24.55 48.83 19.95
C MET A 1 24.87 47.50 19.27
N LEU A 2 25.96 46.80 19.64
CA LEU A 2 26.34 45.51 19.00
C LEU A 2 25.31 44.36 19.15
N TRP A 3 24.59 44.29 20.28
CA TRP A 3 23.57 43.26 20.52
C TRP A 3 22.29 43.41 19.69
N PHE A 4 21.92 44.63 19.31
CA PHE A 4 20.77 44.86 18.42
C PHE A 4 21.08 44.44 16.99
N VAL A 5 22.31 44.71 16.52
CA VAL A 5 22.78 44.29 15.19
C VAL A 5 22.85 42.76 15.09
N LEU A 6 23.30 42.09 16.16
CA LEU A 6 23.37 40.62 16.20
C LEU A 6 21.98 39.96 16.16
N ARG A 7 20.97 40.55 16.81
CA ARG A 7 19.58 40.04 16.76
C ARG A 7 18.91 40.25 15.41
N VAL A 8 19.19 41.37 14.73
CA VAL A 8 18.68 41.62 13.38
C VAL A 8 19.30 40.66 12.36
N LEU A 9 20.60 40.35 12.49
CA LEU A 9 21.26 39.41 11.60
C LEU A 9 20.71 37.97 11.71
N VAL A 10 20.41 37.51 12.93
CA VAL A 10 19.87 36.15 13.16
C VAL A 10 18.43 36.00 12.65
N LEU A 11 17.65 37.08 12.62
CA LEU A 11 16.29 37.09 12.06
C LEU A 11 16.26 37.04 10.52
N LEU A 12 17.34 37.47 9.84
CA LEU A 12 17.44 37.48 8.37
C LEU A 12 17.88 36.14 7.76
N THR A 13 18.47 35.24 8.54
CA THR A 13 18.97 33.93 8.06
C THR A 13 17.97 32.78 8.25
N GLY A 14 16.76 33.05 8.73
CA GLY A 14 15.81 32.02 9.20
C GLY A 14 14.75 31.56 8.20
N LEU A 15 14.83 31.91 6.92
CA LEU A 15 13.89 31.44 5.89
C LEU A 15 14.61 30.65 4.80
N ALA A 16 15.28 29.58 5.18
CA ALA A 16 15.55 28.50 4.24
C ALA A 16 14.23 27.76 4.00
N VAL A 17 13.46 28.22 3.02
CA VAL A 17 12.31 27.46 2.51
C VAL A 17 12.90 26.23 1.82
N SER A 18 12.80 25.08 2.47
CA SER A 18 13.09 23.80 1.84
C SER A 18 12.03 23.55 0.77
N ARG A 19 12.31 23.94 -0.48
CA ARG A 19 11.52 23.54 -1.65
C ARG A 19 11.83 22.07 -1.93
N GLY A 20 10.86 21.19 -1.73
CA GLY A 20 10.91 19.82 -2.23
C GLY A 20 11.10 19.85 -3.75
N ALA A 21 12.06 19.07 -4.26
CA ALA A 21 12.63 19.25 -5.60
C ALA A 21 11.79 18.67 -6.76
N MET A 22 10.49 18.45 -6.61
CA MET A 22 9.70 17.64 -7.58
C MET A 22 8.28 18.18 -7.81
N ASP A 23 8.11 19.49 -7.96
CA ASP A 23 6.79 20.05 -8.39
C ASP A 23 6.89 21.27 -9.32
N GLU A 24 8.11 21.71 -9.67
CA GLU A 24 8.28 22.89 -10.52
C GLU A 24 8.70 22.47 -11.94
N CYS A 25 7.72 22.45 -12.85
CA CYS A 25 7.96 22.21 -14.29
C CYS A 25 8.69 23.38 -14.98
N THR A 26 9.24 24.33 -14.21
CA THR A 26 9.95 25.53 -14.68
C THR A 26 11.19 25.76 -13.83
N ASP A 27 12.31 26.17 -14.43
CA ASP A 27 13.55 26.48 -13.72
C ASP A 27 13.53 27.91 -13.12
N ASP A 28 14.54 28.27 -12.33
CA ASP A 28 14.62 29.60 -11.69
C ASP A 28 14.68 30.77 -12.68
N ALA A 29 14.98 30.50 -13.96
CA ALA A 29 15.00 31.48 -15.05
C ALA A 29 13.67 31.55 -15.81
N GLY A 30 12.64 30.80 -15.39
CA GLY A 30 11.33 30.77 -16.02
C GLY A 30 11.25 29.86 -17.25
N ARG A 31 12.24 28.98 -17.50
CA ARG A 31 12.24 28.08 -18.67
C ARG A 31 11.60 26.73 -18.33
N PRO A 32 10.82 26.14 -19.25
CA PRO A 32 10.17 24.85 -19.00
C PRO A 32 11.20 23.73 -18.85
N GLN A 33 10.96 22.83 -17.90
CA GLN A 33 11.77 21.64 -17.63
C GLN A 33 10.89 20.41 -17.39
N ARG A 34 11.48 19.21 -17.52
CA ARG A 34 10.79 17.95 -17.24
C ARG A 34 10.51 17.84 -15.74
N CYS A 35 9.24 17.85 -15.38
CA CYS A 35 8.76 17.47 -14.05
C CYS A 35 8.22 16.04 -14.07
N MET A 36 8.29 15.39 -12.93
CA MET A 36 7.62 14.12 -12.67
C MET A 36 7.03 14.21 -11.27
N PRO A 37 5.84 13.63 -11.04
CA PRO A 37 5.29 13.58 -9.71
C PRO A 37 6.21 12.80 -8.77
N GLU A 38 6.02 13.01 -7.47
CA GLU A 38 6.69 12.22 -6.47
C GLU A 38 6.37 10.73 -6.61
N PHE A 39 7.33 9.89 -6.21
CA PHE A 39 7.13 8.45 -6.21
C PHE A 39 6.20 8.06 -5.05
N VAL A 40 5.07 7.43 -5.38
CA VAL A 40 4.05 7.00 -4.41
C VAL A 40 3.65 5.54 -4.62
N ASN A 41 3.11 4.92 -3.58
CA ASN A 41 2.39 3.66 -3.71
C ASN A 41 0.98 3.93 -4.26
N ALA A 42 0.79 3.75 -5.56
CA ALA A 42 -0.49 3.96 -6.22
C ALA A 42 -1.61 3.00 -5.76
N ALA A 43 -1.26 1.89 -5.09
CA ALA A 43 -2.21 0.91 -4.57
C ALA A 43 -2.69 1.24 -3.15
N PHE A 44 -2.00 2.10 -2.41
CA PHE A 44 -2.32 2.35 -1.01
C PHE A 44 -3.75 2.91 -0.86
N ASN A 45 -4.54 2.29 0.02
CA ASN A 45 -5.93 2.63 0.28
C ASN A 45 -6.86 2.55 -0.96
N VAL A 46 -6.45 1.83 -2.01
CA VAL A 46 -7.28 1.54 -3.19
C VAL A 46 -7.94 0.18 -3.02
N THR A 47 -9.26 0.11 -3.21
CA THR A 47 -9.98 -1.16 -3.09
C THR A 47 -9.62 -2.11 -4.23
N VAL A 48 -9.09 -3.28 -3.87
CA VAL A 48 -8.85 -4.39 -4.80
C VAL A 48 -10.13 -5.23 -4.94
N ALA A 49 -10.53 -5.53 -6.17
CA ALA A 49 -11.58 -6.50 -6.45
C ALA A 49 -10.96 -7.90 -6.59
N ALA A 50 -11.38 -8.83 -5.72
CA ALA A 50 -10.94 -10.22 -5.76
C ALA A 50 -12.09 -11.13 -6.23
N THR A 51 -11.83 -12.03 -7.18
CA THR A 51 -12.85 -12.99 -7.64
C THR A 51 -13.14 -14.11 -6.63
N ASN A 52 -12.29 -14.26 -5.62
CA ASN A 52 -12.45 -15.23 -4.56
C ASN A 52 -11.93 -14.65 -3.24
N THR A 53 -12.55 -15.02 -2.12
CA THR A 53 -12.12 -14.67 -0.76
C THR A 53 -12.71 -15.71 0.19
N CYS A 54 -11.94 -16.18 1.16
CA CYS A 54 -12.43 -17.16 2.13
C CYS A 54 -13.45 -16.59 3.11
N GLY A 55 -14.17 -17.48 3.80
CA GLY A 55 -14.99 -17.12 4.96
C GLY A 55 -16.49 -16.98 4.72
N ALA A 56 -16.99 -17.29 3.51
CA ALA A 56 -18.41 -17.36 3.21
C ALA A 56 -18.74 -18.62 2.34
N PRO A 57 -19.06 -19.78 2.96
CA PRO A 57 -19.18 -20.02 4.40
C PRO A 57 -17.80 -20.08 5.11
N PRO A 58 -17.76 -20.05 6.46
CA PRO A 58 -16.51 -20.24 7.20
C PRO A 58 -15.84 -21.57 6.85
N GLU A 59 -14.52 -21.57 6.68
CA GLU A 59 -13.75 -22.76 6.27
C GLU A 59 -12.44 -22.91 7.06
N GLU A 60 -11.97 -24.15 7.23
CA GLU A 60 -10.66 -24.45 7.79
C GLU A 60 -9.57 -24.29 6.71
N TYR A 61 -8.49 -23.60 7.06
CA TYR A 61 -7.25 -23.59 6.29
C TYR A 61 -6.07 -23.98 7.18
N CYS A 62 -5.02 -24.53 6.58
CA CYS A 62 -3.85 -24.96 7.34
C CYS A 62 -2.56 -24.47 6.69
N VAL A 63 -1.67 -23.93 7.51
CA VAL A 63 -0.41 -23.35 7.07
C VAL A 63 0.58 -24.45 6.75
N GLN A 64 1.16 -24.41 5.55
CA GLN A 64 2.23 -25.33 5.15
C GLN A 64 3.57 -24.77 5.60
N THR A 65 4.07 -25.21 6.76
CA THR A 65 5.45 -24.95 7.16
C THR A 65 6.36 -25.98 6.48
N GLY A 66 7.31 -25.55 5.64
CA GLY A 66 8.22 -26.43 4.90
C GLY A 66 9.21 -27.25 5.74
N ALA A 67 9.06 -27.26 7.07
CA ALA A 67 9.87 -28.05 7.98
C ALA A 67 9.23 -29.43 8.21
N THR A 68 9.95 -30.49 7.86
CA THR A 68 9.54 -31.87 8.09
C THR A 68 9.38 -32.14 9.59
N GLY A 69 8.19 -32.56 10.03
CA GLY A 69 7.91 -32.91 11.43
C GLY A 69 7.17 -31.84 12.24
N VAL A 70 6.83 -30.69 11.64
CA VAL A 70 5.99 -29.69 12.30
C VAL A 70 4.53 -30.11 12.26
N THR A 71 3.85 -30.02 13.40
CA THR A 71 2.40 -30.23 13.53
C THR A 71 1.64 -29.27 12.63
N LYS A 72 0.70 -29.80 11.84
CA LYS A 72 -0.23 -29.02 11.00
C LYS A 72 -0.90 -27.93 11.84
N SER A 73 -0.62 -26.65 11.57
CA SER A 73 -1.32 -25.53 12.21
C SER A 73 -2.52 -25.15 11.35
N CYS A 74 -3.73 -25.42 11.86
CA CYS A 74 -4.98 -25.10 11.19
C CYS A 74 -5.71 -23.99 11.92
N HIS A 75 -6.38 -23.14 11.15
CA HIS A 75 -7.16 -22.00 11.60
C HIS A 75 -8.47 -21.94 10.80
N ILE A 76 -9.40 -21.11 11.25
CA ILE A 76 -10.66 -20.87 10.55
C ILE A 76 -10.58 -19.50 9.87
N CYS A 77 -11.02 -19.44 8.62
CA CYS A 77 -11.38 -18.20 7.98
C CYS A 77 -12.90 -18.02 8.10
N ASP A 78 -13.35 -16.97 8.78
CA ASP A 78 -14.77 -16.59 8.90
C ASP A 78 -14.93 -15.13 8.47
N GLY A 79 -15.70 -14.90 7.40
CA GLY A 79 -15.92 -13.57 6.87
C GLY A 79 -16.68 -12.64 7.80
N ARG A 80 -17.29 -13.17 8.86
CA ARG A 80 -18.10 -12.44 9.85
C ARG A 80 -17.33 -12.12 11.14
N ASP A 81 -16.19 -12.76 11.39
CA ASP A 81 -15.32 -12.46 12.53
C ASP A 81 -14.14 -11.60 12.06
N PRO A 82 -14.04 -10.32 12.47
CA PRO A 82 -12.93 -9.44 12.09
C PRO A 82 -11.53 -10.00 12.38
N ARG A 83 -11.38 -10.89 13.37
CA ARG A 83 -10.09 -11.51 13.72
C ARG A 83 -9.72 -12.69 12.83
N GLN A 84 -10.68 -13.21 12.07
CA GLN A 84 -10.54 -14.40 11.21
C GLN A 84 -10.96 -14.11 9.76
N HIS A 85 -11.29 -12.85 9.47
CA HIS A 85 -11.59 -12.36 8.15
C HIS A 85 -10.29 -12.04 7.41
N HIS A 86 -10.21 -12.33 6.11
CA HIS A 86 -9.03 -12.11 5.27
C HIS A 86 -9.41 -11.49 3.92
N GLY A 87 -10.07 -10.34 3.97
CA GLY A 87 -10.62 -9.65 2.81
C GLY A 87 -9.60 -8.94 1.94
N PRO A 88 -9.98 -8.56 0.71
CA PRO A 88 -9.08 -7.93 -0.25
C PRO A 88 -8.60 -6.53 0.17
N ALA A 89 -9.29 -5.88 1.13
CA ALA A 89 -8.84 -4.60 1.70
C ALA A 89 -7.44 -4.70 2.35
N TYR A 90 -7.08 -5.87 2.87
CA TYR A 90 -5.79 -6.15 3.50
C TYR A 90 -4.63 -6.33 2.50
N LEU A 91 -4.85 -6.12 1.20
CA LEU A 91 -3.77 -6.06 0.20
C LEU A 91 -3.13 -4.67 0.12
N THR A 92 -3.83 -3.66 0.61
CA THR A 92 -3.57 -2.24 0.31
C THR A 92 -3.64 -1.33 1.53
N ASP A 93 -3.85 -1.93 2.71
CA ASP A 93 -3.82 -1.23 4.00
C ASP A 93 -2.38 -0.93 4.43
N TYR A 94 -2.26 -0.32 5.61
CA TYR A 94 -0.97 0.01 6.17
C TYR A 94 -0.31 -1.24 6.75
N ASN A 95 0.69 -1.76 6.04
CA ASN A 95 1.39 -2.98 6.43
C ASN A 95 2.55 -2.68 7.41
N THR A 96 2.52 -3.30 8.58
CA THR A 96 3.64 -3.34 9.53
C THR A 96 4.06 -4.77 9.81
N GLN A 97 5.32 -4.97 10.20
CA GLN A 97 5.83 -6.30 10.57
C GLN A 97 5.21 -6.87 11.85
N GLN A 98 4.68 -6.01 12.72
CA GLN A 98 4.09 -6.42 14.00
C GLN A 98 2.65 -6.87 13.81
N ASP A 99 1.87 -6.12 13.02
CA ASP A 99 0.45 -6.35 12.79
C ASP A 99 0.19 -6.55 11.28
N THR A 100 0.74 -7.65 10.72
CA THR A 100 0.55 -7.96 9.31
C THR A 100 -0.84 -8.52 9.06
N THR A 101 -1.56 -7.91 8.12
CA THR A 101 -2.82 -8.39 7.57
C THR A 101 -2.57 -9.04 6.21
N TRP A 102 -3.50 -9.88 5.75
CA TRP A 102 -3.41 -10.48 4.42
C TRP A 102 -4.79 -10.84 3.88
N TRP A 103 -4.92 -10.80 2.56
CA TRP A 103 -6.03 -11.42 1.84
C TRP A 103 -5.80 -12.92 1.68
N GLN A 104 -6.88 -13.71 1.73
CA GLN A 104 -6.81 -15.15 1.51
C GLN A 104 -7.97 -15.66 0.65
N SER A 105 -7.64 -16.53 -0.30
CA SER A 105 -8.61 -17.29 -1.08
C SER A 105 -9.12 -18.52 -0.31
N GLN A 106 -10.16 -19.15 -0.84
CA GLN A 106 -10.62 -20.45 -0.35
C GLN A 106 -9.57 -21.53 -0.60
N THR A 107 -9.65 -22.62 0.15
CA THR A 107 -8.67 -23.71 0.06
C THR A 107 -8.85 -24.57 -1.21
N MET A 108 -7.86 -25.42 -1.50
CA MET A 108 -8.00 -26.44 -2.56
C MET A 108 -9.18 -27.39 -2.31
N LEU A 109 -9.61 -27.58 -1.05
CA LEU A 109 -10.79 -28.38 -0.71
C LEU A 109 -12.08 -27.75 -1.27
N ALA A 110 -12.13 -26.42 -1.36
CA ALA A 110 -13.21 -25.67 -2.01
C ALA A 110 -13.11 -25.65 -3.54
N GLY A 111 -12.17 -26.42 -4.14
CA GLY A 111 -11.99 -26.50 -5.59
C GLY A 111 -11.13 -25.37 -6.17
N ILE A 112 -10.47 -24.56 -5.33
CA ILE A 112 -9.47 -23.59 -5.79
C ILE A 112 -8.19 -24.33 -6.15
N GLN A 113 -8.17 -24.85 -7.37
CA GLN A 113 -7.04 -25.54 -7.99
C GLN A 113 -7.19 -25.42 -9.51
N TYR A 114 -6.09 -25.59 -10.25
CA TYR A 114 -6.11 -25.70 -11.71
C TYR A 114 -7.26 -26.62 -12.18
N PRO A 115 -8.06 -26.22 -13.19
CA PRO A 115 -7.89 -25.04 -14.05
C PRO A 115 -8.50 -23.73 -13.51
N ASN A 116 -9.05 -23.72 -12.30
CA ASN A 116 -9.63 -22.53 -11.72
C ASN A 116 -8.54 -21.50 -11.38
N THR A 117 -8.81 -20.23 -11.70
CA THR A 117 -7.91 -19.11 -11.45
C THR A 117 -8.58 -18.08 -10.55
N ILE A 118 -7.76 -17.31 -9.84
CA ILE A 118 -8.21 -16.20 -9.01
C ILE A 118 -7.60 -14.92 -9.55
N ASN A 119 -8.42 -13.89 -9.70
CA ASN A 119 -7.99 -12.58 -10.18
C ASN A 119 -8.08 -11.56 -9.05
N LEU A 120 -7.04 -10.73 -8.95
CA LEU A 120 -7.00 -9.53 -8.13
C LEU A 120 -6.91 -8.34 -9.09
N THR A 121 -7.93 -7.49 -9.08
CA THR A 121 -8.02 -6.33 -9.96
C THR A 121 -7.90 -5.05 -9.14
N LEU A 122 -6.82 -4.30 -9.41
CA LEU A 122 -6.56 -3.00 -8.81
C LEU A 122 -6.91 -1.90 -9.82
N HIS A 123 -7.87 -1.05 -9.47
CA HIS A 123 -8.27 0.07 -10.29
C HIS A 123 -7.44 1.31 -9.91
N LEU A 124 -6.30 1.47 -10.55
CA LEU A 124 -5.59 2.74 -10.59
C LEU A 124 -6.39 3.64 -11.54
N GLY A 125 -6.87 4.79 -11.06
CA GLY A 125 -7.69 5.70 -11.86
C GLY A 125 -6.97 6.27 -13.10
N GLU A 126 -7.40 7.43 -13.57
CA GLU A 126 -6.87 8.06 -14.79
C GLU A 126 -5.34 8.19 -14.79
N SER A 127 -4.73 7.80 -15.91
CA SER A 127 -3.30 8.00 -16.16
C SER A 127 -3.05 9.48 -16.54
N PRO A 128 -2.09 10.19 -15.91
CA PRO A 128 -1.81 11.59 -16.25
C PRO A 128 -1.17 11.83 -17.63
N LEU A 129 -1.03 10.78 -18.45
CA LEU A 129 -0.29 10.83 -19.71
C LEU A 129 -1.25 10.76 -20.89
N ARG A 130 -1.99 11.85 -21.07
CA ARG A 130 -2.55 12.24 -22.35
C ARG A 130 -1.87 13.54 -22.79
N LEU A 131 -0.74 13.40 -23.48
CA LEU A 131 -0.13 14.49 -24.22
C LEU A 131 -0.84 14.54 -25.57
N ASP A 132 -1.97 15.24 -25.62
CA ASP A 132 -2.56 15.77 -26.86
C ASP A 132 -2.06 17.21 -27.04
#